data_AF-A0A8S7T8M2-F1
#
_entry.id   AF-A0A8S7T8M2-F1
#
_cell.length_a   1.000
_cell.length_b   1.000
_cell.length_c   1.000
_cell.angle_alpha   90.00
_cell.angle_beta   90.00
_cell.angle_gamma   90.00
#
_symmetry.space_group_name_H-M   'P 1'
#
loop_
_entity.id
_entity.type
_entity.pdbx_description
1 polymer ?
#
loop_
_entity_poly.entity_id
_entity_poly.type
_entity_poly.pdbx_seq_one_letter_code
_entity_poly.pdbx_strand_id
1 'polypeptide(L)'
;MSKIDYQALRAKAEKATCGEWSLEYGDGRFDGDDALIHREAAGYIPICRIEGAHPESGFDEDFQIEQQANAEFIAAANPATVLALLDERERNQQYIKRRDQENEDIALTVGKLRVELEAAKKRIAELEAREISLPERSSMLHRTDFHDDYQTVMAYKVSEVIDAIRATGIRIKGE
;
A
#
# COMPACT_ATOMS: atom_id res chain seq x y z
N MET A 1 17.01 -8.73 22.42
CA MET A 1 17.69 -8.39 21.14
C MET A 1 18.12 -6.94 21.18
N SER A 2 19.42 -6.67 21.06
CA SER A 2 19.93 -5.31 20.91
C SER A 2 19.49 -4.73 19.55
N LYS A 3 19.18 -3.44 19.50
CA LYS A 3 18.86 -2.75 18.24
C LYS A 3 20.15 -2.61 17.43
N ILE A 4 20.14 -3.07 16.18
CA ILE A 4 21.27 -2.90 15.27
C ILE A 4 21.42 -1.42 14.92
N ASP A 5 22.63 -0.88 15.10
CA ASP A 5 22.98 0.45 14.61
C ASP A 5 23.42 0.36 13.15
N TYR A 6 22.49 0.65 12.24
CA TYR A 6 22.72 0.56 10.80
C TYR A 6 23.69 1.63 10.28
N GLN A 7 23.76 2.80 10.93
CA GLN A 7 24.70 3.86 10.52
C GLN A 7 26.12 3.51 10.93
N ALA A 8 26.29 2.97 12.14
CA ALA A 8 27.57 2.42 12.56
C ALA A 8 28.01 1.24 11.68
N LEU A 9 27.08 0.36 11.27
CA LEU A 9 27.38 -0.74 10.36
C LEU A 9 27.78 -0.24 8.97
N ARG A 10 27.06 0.73 8.40
CA ARG A 10 27.41 1.37 7.12
C ARG A 10 28.81 1.97 7.16
N ALA A 11 29.10 2.77 8.19
CA ALA A 11 30.40 3.42 8.34
C ALA A 11 31.56 2.42 8.48
N LYS A 12 31.32 1.24 9.06
CA LYS A 12 32.31 0.15 9.09
C LYS A 12 32.49 -0.49 7.71
N ALA A 13 31.40 -0.75 7.00
CA ALA A 13 31.46 -1.34 5.66
C ALA A 13 32.16 -0.40 4.65
N GLU A 14 31.87 0.90 4.67
CA GLU A 14 32.51 1.89 3.79
C GLU A 14 34.03 2.02 4.02
N LYS A 15 34.50 1.77 5.25
CA LYS A 15 35.93 1.82 5.59
C LYS A 15 36.67 0.50 5.34
N ALA A 16 35.95 -0.60 5.21
CA ALA A 16 36.54 -1.91 4.98
C ALA A 16 37.00 -2.05 3.51
N THR A 17 37.73 -3.12 3.21
CA THR A 17 38.17 -3.43 1.84
C THR A 17 36.94 -3.55 0.93
N CYS A 18 36.78 -2.59 0.02
CA CYS A 18 35.61 -2.55 -0.85
C CYS A 18 35.58 -3.71 -1.86
N GLY A 19 34.47 -3.85 -2.59
CA GLY A 19 34.30 -4.87 -3.62
C GLY A 19 33.98 -6.26 -3.07
N GLU A 20 33.88 -7.23 -3.97
CA GLU A 20 33.66 -8.63 -3.63
C GLU A 20 34.94 -9.26 -3.08
N TRP A 21 34.76 -10.17 -2.14
CA TRP A 21 35.83 -10.93 -1.52
C TRP A 21 35.78 -12.37 -2.04
N SER A 22 36.96 -12.90 -2.35
CA SER A 22 37.17 -14.26 -2.87
C SER A 22 37.69 -15.15 -1.75
N LEU A 23 37.42 -16.44 -1.88
CA LEU A 23 37.81 -17.48 -0.94
C LEU A 23 38.73 -18.47 -1.64
N GLU A 24 39.88 -18.71 -1.03
CA GLU A 24 40.88 -19.68 -1.48
C GLU A 24 41.13 -20.68 -0.34
N TYR A 25 41.14 -21.98 -0.66
CA TYR A 25 41.51 -23.04 0.26
C TYR A 25 42.94 -23.49 -0.04
N GLY A 26 43.76 -23.71 0.99
CA GLY A 26 45.15 -24.13 0.80
C GLY A 26 45.30 -25.47 0.06
N ASP A 27 46.23 -25.56 -0.90
CA ASP A 27 46.44 -26.74 -1.78
C ASP A 27 47.55 -27.71 -1.27
N GLY A 28 47.81 -27.71 0.04
CA GLY A 28 48.86 -28.52 0.66
C GLY A 28 48.44 -29.96 0.91
N ARG A 29 49.23 -30.95 0.45
CA ARG A 29 48.98 -32.41 0.66
C ARG A 29 48.97 -32.88 2.13
N PHE A 30 49.28 -32.00 3.08
CA PHE A 30 49.16 -32.23 4.53
C PHE A 30 48.73 -30.98 5.33
N ASP A 31 48.41 -29.85 4.66
CA ASP A 31 48.23 -28.52 5.31
C ASP A 31 46.97 -27.80 4.77
N GLY A 32 45.90 -28.54 4.46
CA GLY A 32 44.59 -27.99 4.07
C GLY A 32 43.83 -27.36 5.25
N ASP A 33 44.57 -26.67 6.12
CA ASP A 33 44.14 -26.33 7.49
C ASP A 33 43.60 -24.91 7.57
N ASP A 34 43.51 -24.18 6.46
CA ASP A 34 43.03 -22.81 6.47
C ASP A 34 42.28 -22.38 5.20
N ALA A 35 41.42 -21.40 5.42
CA ALA A 35 40.70 -20.67 4.40
C ALA A 35 41.18 -19.22 4.37
N LEU A 36 41.58 -18.76 3.19
CA LEU A 36 42.05 -17.39 2.97
C LEU A 36 41.00 -16.59 2.22
N ILE A 37 40.47 -15.58 2.89
CA ILE A 37 39.61 -14.56 2.27
C ILE A 37 40.51 -13.45 1.76
N HIS A 38 40.40 -13.17 0.47
CA HIS A 38 41.24 -12.20 -0.22
C HIS A 38 40.44 -11.36 -1.21
N ARG A 39 41.10 -10.37 -1.80
CA ARG A 39 40.60 -9.66 -2.96
C ARG A 39 41.69 -9.52 -4.00
N GLU A 40 41.42 -9.99 -5.21
CA GLU A 40 42.25 -9.71 -6.38
C GLU A 40 41.85 -8.35 -6.96
N ALA A 41 42.66 -7.33 -6.69
CA ALA A 41 42.49 -5.97 -7.22
C ALA A 41 43.79 -5.50 -7.88
N ALA A 42 44.29 -4.30 -7.54
CA ALA A 42 45.62 -3.83 -7.93
C ALA A 42 46.74 -4.61 -7.19
N GLY A 43 46.71 -5.94 -7.28
CA GLY A 43 47.48 -6.88 -6.47
C GLY A 43 46.58 -7.79 -5.62
N TYR A 44 47.23 -8.74 -4.93
CA TYR A 44 46.59 -9.66 -3.99
C TYR A 44 46.49 -9.00 -2.61
N ILE A 45 45.26 -8.78 -2.12
CA ILE A 45 45.01 -8.20 -0.80
C ILE A 45 44.47 -9.30 0.13
N PRO A 46 45.26 -9.80 1.09
CA PRO A 46 44.75 -10.71 2.11
C PRO A 46 43.84 -9.96 3.09
N ILE A 47 42.70 -10.54 3.42
CA ILE A 47 41.68 -9.90 4.27
C ILE A 47 41.56 -10.63 5.60
N CYS A 48 41.42 -11.95 5.57
CA CYS A 48 41.26 -12.78 6.75
C CYS A 48 41.73 -14.20 6.45
N ARG A 49 42.51 -14.79 7.37
CA ARG A 49 42.84 -16.22 7.37
C ARG A 49 42.04 -16.88 8.48
N ILE A 50 41.32 -17.93 8.14
CA ILE A 50 40.56 -18.73 9.10
C ILE A 50 41.31 -20.05 9.23
N GLU A 51 41.93 -20.25 10.38
CA GLU A 51 42.71 -21.46 10.66
C GLU A 51 41.82 -22.54 11.27
N GLY A 52 42.22 -23.79 11.08
CA GLY A 52 41.68 -24.97 11.74
C GLY A 52 42.00 -24.99 13.24
N ALA A 53 41.60 -26.07 13.90
CA ALA A 53 41.88 -26.25 15.30
C ALA A 53 43.40 -26.49 15.50
N HIS A 54 44.05 -25.65 16.32
CA HIS A 54 45.45 -25.86 16.67
C HIS A 54 45.59 -27.13 17.54
N PRO A 55 46.66 -27.92 17.44
CA PRO A 55 46.84 -29.12 18.27
C PRO A 55 46.72 -28.87 19.79
N GLU A 56 47.08 -27.66 20.25
CA GLU A 56 46.93 -27.25 21.65
C GLU A 56 45.48 -26.98 22.09
N SER A 57 44.54 -26.87 21.15
CA SER A 57 43.11 -26.74 21.46
C SER A 57 42.48 -28.03 21.98
N GLY A 58 43.21 -29.17 21.87
CA GLY A 58 42.71 -30.49 22.21
C GLY A 58 41.75 -31.08 21.16
N PHE A 59 41.54 -30.35 20.04
CA PHE A 59 40.82 -30.80 18.86
C PHE A 59 41.84 -31.02 17.74
N ASP A 60 42.19 -32.28 17.51
CA ASP A 60 43.20 -32.75 16.54
C ASP A 60 42.54 -33.06 15.18
N GLU A 61 41.49 -32.32 14.83
CA GLU A 61 40.64 -32.57 13.66
C GLU A 61 40.99 -31.63 12.49
N ASP A 62 40.94 -32.18 11.26
CA ASP A 62 41.07 -31.44 10.00
C ASP A 62 40.13 -30.21 9.96
N PHE A 63 40.42 -29.22 9.11
CA PHE A 63 39.59 -28.03 8.90
C PHE A 63 38.09 -28.37 8.71
N GLN A 64 37.31 -28.24 9.79
CA GLN A 64 35.96 -28.81 9.85
C GLN A 64 34.97 -28.04 8.98
N ILE A 65 33.81 -28.66 8.73
CA ILE A 65 32.74 -28.12 7.89
C ILE A 65 32.27 -26.74 8.41
N GLU A 66 32.27 -26.53 9.72
CA GLU A 66 31.90 -25.28 10.36
C GLU A 66 32.86 -24.13 10.00
N GLN A 67 34.17 -24.37 9.97
CA GLN A 67 35.17 -23.37 9.62
C GLN A 67 35.06 -22.98 8.13
N GLN A 68 34.83 -23.97 7.26
CA GLN A 68 34.53 -23.74 5.84
C GLN A 68 33.27 -22.88 5.68
N ALA A 69 32.18 -23.23 6.38
CA ALA A 69 30.93 -22.47 6.34
C ALA A 69 31.10 -21.04 6.87
N ASN A 70 31.92 -20.83 7.91
CA ASN A 70 32.25 -19.50 8.43
C ASN A 70 33.04 -18.68 7.40
N ALA A 71 33.99 -19.29 6.69
CA ALA A 71 34.76 -18.64 5.65
C ALA A 71 33.88 -18.17 4.49
N GLU A 72 33.03 -19.07 3.99
CA GLU A 72 32.04 -18.78 2.96
C GLU A 72 31.09 -17.67 3.39
N PHE A 73 30.59 -17.73 4.63
CA PHE A 73 29.71 -16.70 5.17
C PHE A 73 30.38 -15.33 5.22
N ILE A 74 31.62 -15.23 5.72
CA ILE A 74 32.33 -13.95 5.82
C ILE A 74 32.66 -13.39 4.43
N ALA A 75 33.08 -14.22 3.48
CA ALA A 75 33.35 -13.81 2.11
C ALA A 75 32.06 -13.32 1.40
N ALA A 76 30.93 -14.00 1.62
CA ALA A 76 29.64 -13.58 1.10
C ALA A 76 29.10 -12.30 1.77
N ALA A 77 29.28 -12.17 3.08
CA ALA A 77 28.89 -11.01 3.89
C ALA A 77 29.93 -9.87 3.83
N ASN A 78 30.62 -9.73 2.70
CA ASN A 78 31.59 -8.67 2.47
C ASN A 78 30.95 -7.26 2.50
N PRO A 79 31.76 -6.19 2.58
CA PRO A 79 31.26 -4.83 2.64
C PRO A 79 30.34 -4.42 1.50
N ALA A 80 30.57 -4.91 0.27
CA ALA A 80 29.72 -4.60 -0.87
C ALA A 80 28.30 -5.18 -0.67
N THR A 81 28.21 -6.45 -0.25
CA THR A 81 26.93 -7.10 0.09
C THR A 81 26.22 -6.37 1.22
N VAL A 82 26.94 -6.04 2.30
CA VAL A 82 26.35 -5.32 3.45
C VAL A 82 25.80 -3.96 3.04
N LEU A 83 26.54 -3.18 2.24
CA LEU A 83 26.07 -1.88 1.75
C LEU A 83 24.83 -2.02 0.85
N ALA A 84 24.82 -2.99 -0.05
CA ALA A 84 23.66 -3.27 -0.91
C ALA A 84 22.40 -3.60 -0.09
N LEU A 85 22.54 -4.43 0.95
CA LEU A 85 21.43 -4.77 1.86
C LEU A 85 20.95 -3.54 2.66
N LEU A 86 21.86 -2.66 3.08
CA LEU A 86 21.51 -1.41 3.76
C LEU A 86 20.77 -0.45 2.83
N ASP A 87 21.20 -0.32 1.58
CA ASP A 87 20.54 0.49 0.56
C ASP A 87 19.14 -0.05 0.22
N GLU A 88 18.98 -1.37 0.09
CA GLU A 88 17.68 -2.01 -0.09
C GLU A 88 16.75 -1.74 1.11
N ARG A 89 17.27 -1.92 2.33
CA ARG A 89 16.52 -1.64 3.55
C ARG A 89 16.05 -0.19 3.62
N GLU A 90 16.92 0.77 3.31
CA GLU A 90 16.57 2.19 3.30
C GLU A 90 15.49 2.51 2.25
N ARG A 91 15.60 1.96 1.04
CA ARG A 91 14.57 2.08 0.00
C ARG A 91 13.22 1.49 0.44
N ASN A 92 13.23 0.31 1.05
CA ASN A 92 12.03 -0.35 1.56
C ASN A 92 11.36 0.49 2.67
N GLN A 93 12.15 1.10 3.56
CA GLN A 93 11.63 2.00 4.58
C GLN A 93 10.97 3.26 4.00
N GLN A 94 11.56 3.84 2.96
CA GLN A 94 10.96 4.99 2.26
C GLN A 94 9.66 4.59 1.54
N TYR A 95 9.64 3.40 0.93
CA TYR A 95 8.44 2.87 0.28
C TYR A 95 7.27 2.70 1.25
N ILE A 96 7.52 2.10 2.42
CA ILE A 96 6.51 1.92 3.47
C ILE A 96 5.94 3.27 3.91
N LYS A 97 6.80 4.24 4.23
CA LYS A 97 6.35 5.60 4.63
C LYS A 97 5.42 6.25 3.61
N ARG A 98 5.73 6.12 2.31
CA ARG A 98 4.90 6.65 1.23
C ARG A 98 3.56 5.94 1.14
N ARG A 99 3.54 4.61 1.29
CA ARG A 99 2.29 3.82 1.29
C ARG A 99 1.42 4.15 2.50
N ASP A 100 2.02 4.38 3.66
CA ASP A 100 1.28 4.80 4.85
C ASP A 100 0.62 6.17 4.64
N GLN A 101 1.35 7.13 4.04
CA GLN A 101 0.79 8.43 3.69
C GLN A 101 -0.35 8.32 2.67
N GLU A 102 -0.16 7.54 1.61
CA GLU A 102 -1.19 7.31 0.58
C GLU A 102 -2.43 6.66 1.19
N ASN A 103 -2.27 5.69 2.09
CA ASN A 103 -3.37 5.03 2.79
C ASN A 103 -4.14 6.01 3.70
N GLU A 104 -3.44 6.93 4.37
CA GLU A 104 -4.06 7.99 5.16
C GLU A 104 -4.91 8.92 4.29
N ASP A 105 -4.36 9.38 3.15
CA ASP A 105 -5.08 10.24 2.21
C ASP A 105 -6.32 9.55 1.61
N ILE A 106 -6.20 8.25 1.29
CA ILE A 106 -7.32 7.42 0.84
C ILE A 106 -8.38 7.33 1.94
N ALA A 107 -7.98 7.07 3.19
CA ALA A 107 -8.92 6.96 4.30
C ALA A 107 -9.72 8.26 4.52
N LEU A 108 -9.05 9.42 4.41
CA LEU A 108 -9.70 10.73 4.48
C LEU A 108 -10.70 10.93 3.33
N THR A 109 -10.32 10.56 2.11
CA THR A 109 -11.18 10.71 0.92
C THR A 109 -12.41 9.80 1.00
N VAL A 110 -12.21 8.54 1.36
CA VAL A 110 -13.31 7.57 1.57
C VAL A 110 -14.24 8.05 2.69
N GLY A 111 -13.69 8.61 3.77
CA GLY A 111 -14.47 9.21 4.85
C GLY A 111 -15.41 10.32 4.35
N LYS A 112 -14.89 11.26 3.54
CA LYS A 112 -15.69 12.36 2.95
C LYS A 112 -16.78 11.83 2.03
N LEU A 113 -16.42 10.95 1.10
CA LEU A 113 -17.38 10.37 0.15
C LEU A 113 -18.49 9.58 0.85
N ARG A 114 -18.18 8.92 1.97
CA ARG A 114 -19.20 8.22 2.75
C ARG A 114 -20.21 9.19 3.37
N VAL A 115 -19.76 10.32 3.90
CA VAL A 115 -20.65 11.36 4.44
C VAL A 115 -21.53 11.95 3.34
N GLU A 116 -20.93 12.31 2.19
CA GLU A 116 -21.66 12.84 1.04
C GLU A 116 -22.67 11.84 0.49
N LEU A 117 -22.30 10.57 0.41
CA LEU A 117 -23.18 9.50 -0.05
C LEU A 117 -24.39 9.31 0.89
N GLU A 118 -24.17 9.31 2.21
CA GLU A 118 -25.27 9.20 3.17
C GLU A 118 -26.20 10.44 3.13
N ALA A 119 -25.64 11.63 2.96
CA ALA A 119 -26.43 12.85 2.77
C ALA A 119 -27.27 12.79 1.47
N ALA A 120 -26.68 12.33 0.37
CA ALA A 120 -27.37 12.16 -0.91
C ALA A 120 -28.48 11.10 -0.82
N LYS A 121 -28.21 9.95 -0.21
CA LYS A 121 -29.21 8.90 0.03
C LYS A 121 -30.39 9.41 0.85
N LYS A 122 -30.11 10.14 1.95
CA LYS A 122 -31.16 10.76 2.76
C LYS A 122 -31.99 11.74 1.92
N ARG A 123 -31.34 12.55 1.09
CA ARG A 123 -32.03 13.49 0.21
C ARG A 123 -32.92 12.78 -0.82
N ILE A 124 -32.46 11.66 -1.39
CA ILE A 124 -33.26 10.85 -2.31
C ILE A 124 -34.48 10.27 -1.59
N ALA A 125 -34.30 9.66 -0.42
CA ALA A 125 -35.40 9.12 0.36
C ALA A 125 -36.44 10.20 0.74
N GLU A 126 -35.98 11.40 1.12
CA GLU A 126 -36.84 12.56 1.36
C GLU A 126 -37.61 13.00 0.12
N LEU A 127 -37.05 12.85 -1.08
CA LEU A 127 -37.72 13.19 -2.34
C LEU A 127 -38.70 12.09 -2.78
N GLU A 128 -38.34 10.82 -2.61
CA GLU A 128 -39.18 9.66 -2.93
C GLU A 128 -40.40 9.56 -2.02
N ALA A 129 -40.28 9.96 -0.75
CA ALA A 129 -41.40 9.99 0.19
C ALA A 129 -42.36 11.20 -0.01
N ARG A 130 -42.09 12.12 -0.95
CA ARG A 130 -42.98 13.26 -1.21
C ARG A 130 -44.20 12.80 -1.97
N GLU A 131 -45.36 12.98 -1.36
CA GLU A 131 -46.64 12.77 -2.00
C GLU A 131 -47.32 14.10 -2.31
N ILE A 132 -48.00 14.17 -3.46
CA ILE A 132 -48.85 15.31 -3.83
C ILE A 132 -50.29 14.94 -3.48
N SER A 133 -50.87 15.65 -2.53
CA SER A 133 -52.30 15.53 -2.23
C SER A 133 -53.08 16.38 -3.23
N LEU A 134 -53.85 15.74 -4.11
CA LEU A 134 -54.71 16.43 -5.06
C LEU A 134 -56.01 16.89 -4.38
N PRO A 135 -56.55 18.06 -4.76
CA PRO A 135 -57.84 18.53 -4.25
C PRO A 135 -58.98 17.59 -4.67
N GLU A 136 -60.15 17.70 -4.04
CA GLU A 136 -61.33 16.95 -4.48
C GLU A 136 -61.73 17.31 -5.92
N ARG A 137 -62.19 16.31 -6.68
CA ARG A 137 -62.68 16.56 -8.04
C ARG A 137 -64.03 17.27 -7.97
N SER A 138 -64.18 18.33 -8.76
CA SER A 138 -65.45 19.02 -8.95
C SER A 138 -66.19 18.50 -10.17
N SER A 139 -67.52 18.45 -10.07
CA SER A 139 -68.42 18.19 -11.20
C SER A 139 -68.38 19.35 -12.19
N MET A 140 -67.99 19.09 -13.44
CA MET A 140 -68.07 20.06 -14.54
C MET A 140 -69.10 19.59 -15.58
N LEU A 141 -69.98 20.51 -15.97
CA LEU A 141 -70.90 20.33 -17.08
C LEU A 141 -70.13 20.51 -18.39
N HIS A 142 -70.05 19.44 -19.16
CA HIS A 142 -69.37 19.41 -20.45
C HIS A 142 -70.38 19.20 -21.58
N ARG A 143 -70.16 19.87 -22.71
CA ARG A 143 -70.95 19.73 -23.93
C ARG A 143 -70.02 19.80 -25.14
N THR A 144 -70.05 18.77 -25.98
CA THR A 144 -69.18 18.67 -27.16
C THR A 144 -69.83 19.30 -28.39
N ASP A 145 -71.15 19.11 -28.56
CA ASP A 145 -71.93 19.61 -29.72
C ASP A 145 -73.30 20.16 -29.31
N PHE A 146 -73.87 21.06 -30.12
CA PHE A 146 -75.14 21.76 -29.86
C PHE A 146 -76.39 20.85 -29.87
N HIS A 147 -76.22 19.55 -30.16
CA HIS A 147 -77.31 18.57 -30.23
C HIS A 147 -77.21 17.46 -29.19
N ASP A 148 -76.13 17.39 -28.42
CA ASP A 148 -76.01 16.46 -27.31
C ASP A 148 -76.49 17.08 -26.00
N ASP A 149 -77.04 16.23 -25.14
CA ASP A 149 -77.39 16.55 -23.76
C ASP A 149 -76.14 16.83 -22.94
N TYR A 150 -76.26 17.70 -21.94
CA TYR A 150 -75.17 17.98 -21.02
C TYR A 150 -74.75 16.73 -20.25
N GLN A 151 -73.45 16.47 -20.19
CA GLN A 151 -72.89 15.39 -19.40
C GLN A 151 -72.00 15.94 -18.31
N THR A 152 -71.99 15.25 -17.16
CA THR A 152 -71.17 15.61 -16.02
C THR A 152 -69.88 14.81 -16.02
N VAL A 153 -68.73 15.49 -15.97
CA VAL A 153 -67.42 14.87 -15.82
C VAL A 153 -66.75 15.39 -14.55
N MET A 154 -66.15 14.49 -13.77
CA MET A 154 -65.39 14.86 -12.58
C MET A 154 -63.99 15.34 -13.00
N ALA A 155 -63.70 16.62 -12.76
CA ALA A 155 -62.44 17.26 -13.15
C ALA A 155 -61.77 18.00 -11.99
N TYR A 156 -60.45 18.13 -12.05
CA TYR A 156 -59.70 18.97 -11.14
C TYR A 156 -59.63 20.40 -11.67
N LYS A 157 -59.68 21.38 -10.78
CA LYS A 157 -59.44 22.78 -11.13
C LYS A 157 -57.94 23.02 -11.29
N VAL A 158 -57.54 23.56 -12.44
CA VAL A 158 -56.12 23.73 -12.80
C VAL A 158 -55.33 24.54 -11.76
N SER A 159 -55.88 25.63 -11.24
CA SER A 159 -55.22 26.45 -10.22
C SER A 159 -54.94 25.68 -8.92
N GLU A 160 -55.91 24.91 -8.43
CA GLU A 160 -55.76 24.15 -7.18
C GLU A 160 -54.77 22.98 -7.33
N VAL A 161 -54.69 22.38 -8.53
CA VAL A 161 -53.67 21.37 -8.84
C VAL A 161 -52.27 21.99 -8.90
N ILE A 162 -52.12 23.17 -9.52
CA ILE A 162 -50.83 23.88 -9.57
C ILE A 162 -50.39 24.27 -8.15
N ASP A 163 -51.31 24.76 -7.32
CA ASP A 163 -51.02 25.12 -5.93
C ASP A 163 -50.62 23.89 -5.11
N ALA A 164 -51.31 22.76 -5.28
CA ALA A 164 -50.94 21.49 -4.64
C ALA A 164 -49.54 21.00 -5.07
N ILE A 165 -49.19 21.09 -6.36
CA ILE A 165 -47.85 20.73 -6.86
C ILE A 165 -46.79 21.69 -6.28
N ARG A 166 -47.04 23.00 -6.28
CA ARG A 166 -46.11 24.00 -5.72
C ARG A 166 -45.91 23.84 -4.22
N ALA A 167 -46.95 23.49 -3.47
CA ALA A 167 -46.86 23.25 -2.02
C ALA A 167 -45.86 22.13 -1.68
N THR A 168 -45.64 21.17 -2.58
CA THR A 168 -44.62 20.12 -2.43
C THR A 168 -43.20 20.53 -2.86
N GLY A 169 -43.05 21.78 -3.35
CA GLY A 169 -41.77 22.34 -3.80
C GLY A 169 -41.30 21.80 -5.15
N ILE A 170 -42.20 21.26 -5.97
CA ILE A 170 -41.90 20.78 -7.32
C ILE A 170 -42.03 21.94 -8.32
N ARG A 171 -41.02 22.12 -9.17
CA ARG A 171 -41.03 23.13 -10.26
C ARG A 171 -41.74 22.58 -11.49
N ILE A 172 -42.58 23.40 -12.12
CA ILE A 172 -43.30 23.08 -13.36
C ILE A 172 -42.58 23.76 -14.53
N LYS A 173 -42.31 23.03 -15.62
CA LYS A 173 -41.60 23.58 -16.80
C LYS A 173 -42.60 24.19 -17.78
N GLY A 174 -42.38 25.45 -18.20
CA GLY A 174 -43.24 26.16 -19.14
C GLY A 174 -43.91 27.44 -18.61
N GLU A 175 -43.60 27.83 -17.37
CA GLU A 175 -43.70 29.23 -16.91
C GLU A 175 -42.42 30.01 -17.23
#